data_AF-A0A416DAM1-F1
#
_entry.id   AF-A0A416DAM1-F1
#
_cell.length_a   1.000
_cell.length_b   1.000
_cell.length_c   1.000
_cell.angle_alpha   90.00
_cell.angle_beta   90.00
_cell.angle_gamma   90.00
#
_symmetry.space_group_name_H-M   'P 1'
#
loop_
_entity.id
_entity.type
_entity.pdbx_description
1 polymer ?
#
loop_
_entity_poly.entity_id
_entity_poly.type
_entity_poly.pdbx_seq_one_letter_code
_entity_poly.pdbx_strand_id
1 'polypeptide(L)'
;MAKNKNIFVTITGFQHYYGREPFQIGNLIRCAKEPSNPYDSDAIRAFLPYIGKVGYIANSPQTKAGGTESASRIYERVPKRFYVRVLFTTCTKIICRVEFGDMSDLNAELESQTEDKWDDWDDEDDEIQF
;
A
#
# COMPACT_ATOMS: atom_id res chain seq x y z
N MET A 1 -22.22 -10.06 15.12
CA MET A 1 -21.32 -9.97 13.95
C MET A 1 -21.47 -8.56 13.37
N ALA A 2 -20.67 -7.58 13.80
CA ALA A 2 -20.79 -6.22 13.28
C ALA A 2 -20.37 -6.22 11.81
N LYS A 3 -21.26 -5.77 10.90
CA LYS A 3 -20.95 -5.52 9.50
C LYS A 3 -19.61 -4.78 9.42
N ASN A 4 -18.60 -5.41 8.86
CA ASN A 4 -17.28 -4.80 8.65
C ASN A 4 -17.48 -3.49 7.88
N LYS A 5 -17.35 -2.37 8.57
CA LYS A 5 -17.46 -1.05 7.97
C LYS A 5 -16.26 -0.91 7.04
N ASN A 6 -16.49 -0.92 5.72
CA ASN A 6 -15.43 -0.73 4.74
C ASN A 6 -14.68 0.58 5.08
N ILE A 7 -13.42 0.45 5.49
CA ILE A 7 -12.56 1.60 5.75
C ILE A 7 -11.77 1.85 4.49
N PHE A 8 -11.93 3.03 3.91
CA PHE A 8 -11.13 3.47 2.78
C PHE A 8 -10.09 4.47 3.25
N VAL A 9 -8.88 4.34 2.73
CA VAL A 9 -7.74 5.17 3.06
C VAL A 9 -7.11 5.66 1.77
N THR A 10 -6.43 6.81 1.84
CA THR A 10 -5.67 7.33 0.71
C THR A 10 -4.18 7.22 1.00
N ILE A 11 -3.41 6.61 0.10
CA ILE A 11 -1.95 6.65 0.13
C ILE A 11 -1.46 7.80 -0.74
N THR A 12 -0.52 8.56 -0.20
CA THR A 12 0.11 9.73 -0.80
C THR A 12 1.63 9.67 -0.63
N GLY A 13 2.34 10.58 -1.29
CA GLY A 13 3.81 10.63 -1.23
C GLY A 13 4.49 9.54 -2.07
N PHE A 14 3.74 8.72 -2.81
CA PHE A 14 4.28 7.67 -3.68
C PHE A 14 5.12 8.20 -4.85
N GLN A 15 4.89 9.46 -5.26
CA GLN A 15 5.68 10.13 -6.30
C GLN A 15 7.16 10.33 -5.90
N HIS A 16 7.48 10.32 -4.61
CA HIS A 16 8.86 10.42 -4.13
C HIS A 16 9.59 9.06 -4.05
N TYR A 17 8.91 7.98 -4.43
CA TYR A 17 9.45 6.62 -4.42
C TYR A 17 9.35 6.03 -5.83
N TYR A 18 8.61 4.94 -6.01
CA TYR A 18 8.47 4.19 -7.25
C TYR A 18 7.25 4.60 -8.09
N GLY A 19 6.66 5.77 -7.81
CA GLY A 19 5.49 6.25 -8.53
C GLY A 19 4.28 5.31 -8.37
N ARG A 20 3.61 4.99 -9.48
CA ARG A 20 2.37 4.18 -9.50
C ARG A 20 2.61 2.72 -9.87
N GLU A 21 3.79 2.38 -10.37
CA GLU A 21 4.14 1.02 -10.81
C GLU A 21 3.88 -0.07 -9.76
N PRO A 22 4.19 0.13 -8.46
CA PRO A 22 3.93 -0.91 -7.47
C PRO A 22 2.46 -0.95 -7.01
N PHE A 23 1.64 0.02 -7.39
CA PHE A 23 0.24 0.13 -6.98
C PHE A 23 -0.67 -0.40 -8.11
N GLN A 24 -0.69 -1.73 -8.31
CA GLN A 24 -1.67 -2.32 -9.22
C GLN A 24 -3.01 -2.50 -8.51
N ILE A 25 -4.11 -2.35 -9.26
CA ILE A 25 -5.47 -2.52 -8.74
C ILE A 25 -5.64 -3.97 -8.29
N GLY A 26 -6.15 -4.17 -7.09
CA GLY A 26 -6.28 -5.49 -6.48
C GLY A 26 -5.12 -5.87 -5.57
N ASN A 27 -3.95 -5.25 -5.70
CA ASN A 27 -2.78 -5.64 -4.91
C ASN A 27 -2.92 -5.28 -3.42
N LEU A 28 -2.29 -6.09 -2.58
CA LEU A 28 -2.14 -5.85 -1.16
C LEU A 28 -0.90 -5.01 -0.89
N ILE A 29 -1.01 -4.13 0.09
CA ILE A 29 0.08 -3.28 0.56
C ILE A 29 0.12 -3.36 2.06
N ARG A 30 1.32 -3.52 2.62
CA ARG A 30 1.50 -3.59 4.05
C ARG A 30 1.61 -2.19 4.63
N CYS A 31 0.88 -1.93 5.70
CA CYS A 31 0.89 -0.66 6.40
C CYS A 31 1.36 -0.85 7.83
N ALA A 32 2.17 0.08 8.34
CA ALA A 32 2.65 0.07 9.71
C ALA A 32 2.62 1.46 10.33
N LYS A 33 2.20 1.54 11.59
CA LYS A 33 2.28 2.77 12.37
C LYS A 33 3.74 3.14 12.64
N GLU A 34 4.07 4.41 12.48
CA GLU A 34 5.42 4.98 12.66
C GLU A 34 5.38 6.11 13.71
N PRO A 35 5.16 5.78 15.00
CA PRO A 35 5.02 6.78 16.06
C PRO A 35 6.31 7.57 16.35
N SER A 36 7.45 7.08 15.88
CA SER A 36 8.76 7.73 16.00
C SER A 36 9.03 8.76 14.90
N ASN A 37 8.06 9.04 14.03
CA ASN A 37 8.22 10.01 12.96
C ASN A 37 8.26 11.45 13.53
N PRO A 38 9.27 12.27 13.19
CA PRO A 38 9.48 13.58 13.81
C PRO A 38 8.45 14.64 13.42
N TYR A 39 7.65 14.39 12.37
CA TYR A 39 6.68 15.35 11.85
C TYR A 39 5.24 15.09 12.29
N ASP A 40 4.87 13.81 12.44
CA ASP A 40 3.51 13.38 12.72
C ASP A 40 3.57 12.05 13.50
N SER A 41 3.10 12.05 14.75
CA SER A 41 3.05 10.87 15.63
C SER A 41 2.02 9.85 15.17
N ASP A 42 1.06 10.27 14.35
CA ASP A 42 0.01 9.41 13.79
C ASP A 42 0.38 8.91 12.38
N ALA A 43 1.63 9.10 11.96
CA ALA A 43 2.10 8.67 10.66
C ALA A 43 1.94 7.14 10.50
N ILE A 44 1.33 6.75 9.39
CA ILE A 44 1.23 5.35 8.97
C ILE A 44 1.93 5.23 7.64
N ARG A 45 3.04 4.48 7.63
CA ARG A 45 3.82 4.20 6.43
C ARG A 45 3.24 3.01 5.68
N ALA A 46 3.17 3.14 4.36
CA ALA A 46 2.87 2.06 3.43
C ALA A 46 4.19 1.49 2.90
N PHE A 47 4.31 0.17 2.91
CA PHE A 47 5.49 -0.55 2.47
C PHE A 47 5.12 -1.83 1.73
N LEU A 48 5.96 -2.18 0.77
CA LEU A 48 5.90 -3.44 0.04
C LEU A 48 7.17 -4.26 0.33
N PRO A 49 7.06 -5.59 0.39
CA PRO A 49 8.22 -6.45 0.48
C PRO A 49 9.11 -6.25 -0.77
N TYR A 50 10.43 -6.40 -0.59
CA TYR A 50 11.48 -6.19 -1.61
C TYR A 50 11.69 -4.75 -2.10
N ILE A 51 10.62 -3.94 -2.23
CA ILE A 51 10.69 -2.54 -2.68
C ILE A 51 10.99 -1.59 -1.51
N GLY A 52 10.42 -1.87 -0.34
CA GLY A 52 10.52 -1.01 0.84
C GLY A 52 9.38 -0.02 0.97
N LYS A 53 9.68 1.21 1.40
CA LYS A 53 8.67 2.23 1.68
C LYS A 53 8.13 2.82 0.36
N VAL A 54 6.82 2.79 0.19
CA VAL A 54 6.16 3.23 -1.06
C VAL A 54 5.25 4.43 -0.86
N GLY A 55 4.96 4.84 0.38
CA GLY A 55 4.19 6.04 0.65
C GLY A 55 3.72 6.15 2.10
N TYR A 56 2.79 7.07 2.33
CA TYR A 56 2.17 7.33 3.62
C TYR A 56 0.66 7.47 3.49
N ILE A 57 -0.08 7.08 4.53
CA ILE A 57 -1.51 7.35 4.59
C ILE A 57 -1.74 8.85 4.77
N ALA A 58 -2.63 9.42 3.98
CA ALA A 58 -2.99 10.82 4.00
C ALA A 58 -3.66 11.19 5.34
N ASN A 59 -3.14 12.22 6.00
CA ASN A 59 -3.75 12.79 7.19
C ASN A 59 -4.63 14.01 6.88
N SER A 60 -4.14 14.91 6.03
CA SER A 60 -4.81 16.19 5.72
C SER A 60 -6.03 16.02 4.78
N PRO A 61 -7.13 16.78 4.98
CA PRO A 61 -8.28 16.79 4.07
C PRO A 61 -7.91 17.07 2.60
N GLN A 62 -6.87 17.85 2.34
CA GLN A 62 -6.44 18.19 0.98
C GLN A 62 -5.76 17.02 0.25
N THR A 63 -5.07 16.17 1.00
CA THR A 63 -4.33 15.03 0.46
C THR A 63 -5.17 13.75 0.40
N LYS A 64 -6.29 13.72 1.13
CA LYS A 64 -7.27 12.63 1.08
C LYS A 64 -8.17 12.69 -0.14
N ALA A 65 -8.56 11.53 -0.64
CA ALA A 65 -9.68 11.41 -1.56
C ALA A 65 -11.01 11.53 -0.80
N GLY A 66 -12.03 12.09 -1.45
CA GLY A 66 -13.39 12.16 -0.89
C GLY A 66 -13.90 10.75 -0.54
N GLY A 67 -14.51 10.61 0.65
CA GLY A 67 -14.97 9.31 1.16
C GLY A 67 -13.91 8.44 1.85
N THR A 68 -12.68 8.93 2.02
CA THR A 68 -11.60 8.22 2.74
C THR A 68 -11.32 8.81 4.13
N GLU A 69 -10.90 7.94 5.04
CA GLU A 69 -10.53 8.27 6.41
C GLU A 69 -9.08 8.77 6.50
N SER A 70 -8.79 9.62 7.49
CA SER A 70 -7.41 10.08 7.75
C SER A 70 -6.60 9.08 8.56
N ALA A 71 -5.27 9.20 8.48
CA ALA A 71 -4.34 8.44 9.29
C ALA A 71 -4.70 8.49 10.78
N SER A 72 -4.89 9.69 11.37
CA SER A 72 -5.30 9.83 12.77
C SER A 72 -6.65 9.18 13.08
N ARG A 73 -7.61 9.21 12.14
CA ARG A 73 -8.96 8.66 12.35
C ARG A 73 -8.98 7.13 12.34
N ILE A 74 -8.11 6.51 11.54
CA ILE A 74 -7.95 5.06 11.53
C ILE A 74 -6.96 4.57 12.58
N TYR A 75 -6.12 5.46 13.13
CA TYR A 75 -5.00 5.09 14.00
C TYR A 75 -5.42 4.22 15.18
N GLU A 76 -6.53 4.51 15.85
CA GLU A 76 -7.03 3.69 16.95
C GLU A 76 -7.78 2.43 16.50
N ARG A 77 -8.27 2.40 15.26
CA ARG A 77 -9.13 1.33 14.72
C ARG A 77 -8.34 0.19 14.09
N VAL A 78 -7.09 0.44 13.68
CA VAL A 78 -6.23 -0.54 13.01
C VAL A 78 -5.12 -1.01 13.95
N PRO A 79 -4.65 -2.27 13.81
CA PRO A 79 -3.51 -2.76 14.57
C PRO A 79 -2.20 -2.07 14.14
N LYS A 80 -1.10 -2.32 14.87
CA LYS A 80 0.23 -1.73 14.57
C LYS A 80 0.70 -2.02 13.14
N ARG A 81 0.36 -3.20 12.62
CA ARG A 81 0.61 -3.63 11.25
C ARG A 81 -0.68 -4.18 10.66
N PHE A 82 -1.04 -3.74 9.48
CA PHE A 82 -2.25 -4.15 8.78
C PHE A 82 -2.03 -4.11 7.27
N TYR A 83 -2.98 -4.61 6.50
CA TYR A 83 -2.90 -4.61 5.04
C TYR A 83 -4.00 -3.75 4.45
N VAL A 84 -3.72 -3.18 3.29
CA VAL A 84 -4.67 -2.42 2.50
C VAL A 84 -4.66 -2.92 1.07
N ARG A 85 -5.83 -3.06 0.47
CA ARG A 85 -6.00 -3.45 -0.93
C ARG A 85 -6.17 -2.23 -1.81
N VAL A 86 -5.43 -2.13 -2.89
CA VAL A 86 -5.57 -1.04 -3.87
C VAL A 86 -6.87 -1.21 -4.64
N LEU A 87 -7.70 -0.17 -4.66
CA LEU A 87 -8.94 -0.15 -5.44
C LEU A 87 -8.81 0.75 -6.66
N PHE A 88 -8.24 1.95 -6.48
CA PHE A 88 -8.08 2.91 -7.55
C PHE A 88 -6.74 3.61 -7.45
N THR A 89 -6.11 3.80 -8.59
CA THR A 89 -4.90 4.60 -8.72
C THR A 89 -5.20 5.84 -9.56
N THR A 90 -4.81 7.00 -9.07
CA THR A 90 -4.95 8.28 -9.78
C THR A 90 -3.60 8.97 -9.87
N CYS A 91 -3.57 10.12 -10.54
CA CYS A 91 -2.32 10.85 -10.69
C CYS A 91 -1.68 11.33 -9.40
N THR A 92 -2.52 11.59 -8.39
CA THR A 92 -2.08 12.22 -7.14
C THR A 92 -2.41 11.38 -5.91
N LYS A 93 -3.29 10.38 -6.03
CA LYS A 93 -3.85 9.64 -4.90
C LYS A 93 -4.03 8.17 -5.25
N ILE A 94 -3.69 7.30 -4.31
CA ILE A 94 -4.03 5.88 -4.39
C ILE A 94 -5.11 5.62 -3.34
N ILE A 95 -6.24 5.08 -3.76
CA ILE A 95 -7.36 4.77 -2.89
C ILE A 95 -7.30 3.28 -2.57
N CYS A 96 -7.22 2.97 -1.29
CA CYS A 96 -7.14 1.61 -0.80
C CYS A 96 -8.26 1.30 0.20
N ARG A 97 -8.61 0.03 0.32
CA ARG A 97 -9.48 -0.50 1.36
C ARG A 97 -8.66 -1.20 2.42
N VAL A 98 -8.95 -0.98 3.70
CA VAL A 98 -8.32 -1.75 4.78
C VAL A 98 -8.88 -3.17 4.77
N GLU A 99 -7.99 -4.15 4.69
CA GLU A 99 -8.34 -5.57 4.80
C GLU A 99 -8.17 -6.04 6.23
N PHE A 100 -9.23 -6.66 6.75
CA PHE A 100 -9.26 -7.28 8.06
C PHE A 100 -9.39 -8.79 7.84
N GLY A 101 -8.25 -9.48 7.82
CA GLY A 101 -8.16 -10.93 7.63
C GLY A 101 -6.97 -11.48 8.41
N ASP A 102 -6.79 -12.80 8.34
CA ASP A 102 -5.68 -13.46 8.99
C ASP A 102 -4.34 -13.04 8.37
N MET A 103 -3.38 -12.73 9.24
CA MET A 103 -2.10 -12.15 8.85
C MET A 103 -1.24 -13.12 8.03
N SER A 104 -1.47 -14.44 8.17
CA SER A 104 -0.85 -15.49 7.36
C SER A 104 -1.31 -15.43 5.91
N ASP A 105 -2.61 -15.39 5.70
CA ASP A 105 -3.22 -15.51 4.38
C ASP A 105 -2.94 -14.26 3.55
N LEU A 106 -3.03 -13.08 4.19
CA LEU A 106 -2.68 -11.80 3.58
C LEU A 106 -1.19 -11.69 3.27
N ASN A 107 -0.32 -12.37 4.03
CA ASN A 107 1.11 -12.40 3.74
C ASN A 107 1.42 -13.35 2.58
N ALA A 108 0.78 -14.52 2.53
CA ALA A 108 0.91 -15.45 1.40
C ALA A 108 0.41 -14.83 0.09
N GLU A 109 -0.72 -14.13 0.11
CA GLU A 109 -1.24 -13.41 -1.07
C GLU A 109 -0.32 -12.25 -1.47
N LEU A 110 0.35 -11.60 -0.52
CA LEU A 110 1.31 -10.55 -0.81
C LEU A 110 2.60 -11.10 -1.42
N GLU A 111 3.06 -12.27 -0.99
CA GLU A 111 4.24 -12.96 -1.52
C GLU A 111 3.98 -13.46 -2.95
N SER A 112 2.81 -14.04 -3.22
CA SER A 112 2.45 -14.48 -4.58
C SER A 112 2.41 -13.31 -5.56
N GLN A 113 1.94 -12.13 -5.12
CA GLN A 113 1.95 -10.90 -5.94
C GLN A 113 3.36 -10.42 -6.32
N THR A 114 4.39 -10.82 -5.57
CA THR A 114 5.78 -10.43 -5.83
C THR A 114 6.56 -11.45 -6.65
N GLU A 115 6.19 -12.73 -6.60
CA GLU A 115 6.85 -13.80 -7.38
C GLU A 115 6.53 -13.68 -8.89
N ASP A 116 5.29 -13.35 -9.26
CA ASP A 116 4.84 -13.24 -10.66
C ASP A 116 5.54 -12.15 -11.50
N LYS A 117 6.41 -11.31 -10.91
CA LYS A 117 7.05 -10.18 -11.60
C LYS A 117 8.53 -10.36 -11.95
N TRP A 118 9.19 -11.44 -11.49
CA TRP A 118 10.62 -11.61 -11.70
C TRP A 118 11.01 -12.74 -12.68
N ASP A 119 10.04 -13.53 -13.16
CA ASP A 119 10.29 -14.67 -14.06
C ASP A 119 10.38 -14.31 -15.57
N ASP A 120 10.52 -13.03 -15.96
CA ASP A 120 10.45 -12.62 -17.38
C ASP A 120 11.69 -11.88 -17.92
N TRP A 121 12.90 -12.16 -17.40
CA TRP A 121 14.16 -11.54 -17.87
C TRP A 121 15.32 -12.53 -18.10
N ASP A 122 15.05 -13.82 -18.35
CA ASP A 122 16.10 -14.82 -18.66
C ASP A 122 15.80 -15.67 -19.92
N ASP A 123 15.05 -15.17 -20.90
CA ASP A 123 14.80 -15.92 -22.17
C ASP A 123 14.71 -15.04 -23.43
N GLU A 124 15.69 -14.16 -23.66
CA GLU A 124 16.05 -13.76 -25.03
C GLU A 124 17.57 -13.48 -25.09
N ASP A 125 18.34 -14.56 -25.29
CA ASP A 125 19.69 -14.51 -25.85
C ASP A 125 19.63 -13.75 -27.19
N ASP A 126 19.89 -12.44 -27.16
CA ASP A 126 20.18 -11.67 -28.37
C ASP A 126 21.55 -12.12 -28.90
N GLU A 127 21.49 -13.06 -29.83
CA GLU A 127 22.56 -13.49 -30.71
C GLU A 127 23.14 -12.26 -31.44
N ILE A 128 24.20 -11.66 -30.90
CA ILE A 128 24.95 -10.60 -31.60
C ILE A 128 25.73 -11.25 -32.75
N GLN A 129 25.14 -11.29 -33.94
CA GLN A 129 25.83 -11.57 -35.19
C GLN A 129 26.44 -10.26 -35.72
N PHE A 130 27.78 -10.14 -35.65
CA PHE A 130 28.55 -9.07 -36.31
C PHE A 130 28.75 -9.34 -37.80
#